data_AF-A0AA43P5J5-F1
#
_entry.id   AF-A0AA43P5J5-F1
#
_cell.length_a   1.000
_cell.length_b   1.000
_cell.length_c   1.000
_cell.angle_alpha   90.00
_cell.angle_beta   90.00
_cell.angle_gamma   90.00
#
_symmetry.space_group_name_H-M   'P 1'
#
loop_
_entity.id
_entity.type
_entity.pdbx_description
1 polymer ?
#
loop_
_entity_poly.entity_id
_entity_poly.type
_entity_poly.pdbx_seq_one_letter_code
_entity_poly.pdbx_strand_id
1 'polypeptide(L)'
;MTIETGNTGSQPQQRSRPRRDLDTIGGFLDSCKDETPILLYFDTAEGIQRVPTLLGDPPTVGQLRLNNYLRPLLIRERERYQIAGTSETGWVIRINSRFEPEEYLRESKALAS
;
A
#
# COMPACT_ATOMS: atom_id res chain seq x y z
N MET A 1 21.51 43.24 -34.05
CA MET A 1 20.90 42.89 -32.75
C MET A 1 19.99 41.71 -33.00
N THR A 2 20.36 40.56 -32.49
CA THR A 2 19.64 39.29 -32.64
C THR A 2 18.96 39.00 -31.31
N ILE A 3 17.65 38.78 -31.32
CA ILE A 3 16.97 38.11 -30.21
C ILE A 3 16.19 36.95 -30.82
N GLU A 4 16.84 35.79 -30.82
CA GLU A 4 16.20 34.50 -31.00
C GLU A 4 15.28 34.28 -29.80
N THR A 5 13.97 34.20 -30.05
CA THR A 5 13.02 33.79 -29.01
C THR A 5 13.04 32.27 -28.97
N GLY A 6 13.76 31.76 -27.98
CA GLY A 6 13.74 30.36 -27.64
C GLY A 6 12.38 29.91 -27.11
N ASN A 7 12.01 28.71 -27.54
CA ASN A 7 11.91 27.56 -26.67
C ASN A 7 10.52 26.90 -26.55
N THR A 8 10.59 25.60 -26.85
CA THR A 8 9.82 24.48 -26.28
C THR A 8 8.35 24.36 -26.66
N GLY A 9 8.16 23.60 -27.73
CA GLY A 9 6.94 22.84 -27.99
C GLY A 9 6.51 22.05 -26.76
N SER A 10 5.21 22.10 -26.52
CA SER A 10 4.50 21.38 -25.49
C SER A 10 4.76 19.87 -25.64
N GLN A 11 5.59 19.29 -24.78
CA GLN A 11 5.59 17.83 -24.63
C GLN A 11 4.21 17.44 -24.08
N PRO A 12 3.44 16.56 -24.76
CA PRO A 12 2.26 15.99 -24.15
C PRO A 12 2.73 15.20 -22.92
N GLN A 13 2.19 15.54 -21.75
CA GLN A 13 2.33 14.73 -20.55
C GLN A 13 1.95 13.29 -20.93
N GLN A 14 2.95 12.42 -21.03
CA GLN A 14 2.74 10.98 -21.04
C GLN A 14 2.00 10.68 -19.74
N ARG A 15 0.67 10.51 -19.83
CA ARG A 15 -0.11 9.85 -18.79
C ARG A 15 0.55 8.49 -18.61
N SER A 16 1.32 8.36 -17.53
CA SER A 16 1.91 7.11 -17.09
C SER A 16 0.79 6.08 -17.14
N ARG A 17 0.97 5.02 -17.94
CA ARG A 17 0.06 3.87 -17.89
C ARG A 17 -0.09 3.48 -16.42
N PRO A 18 -1.32 3.18 -15.93
CA PRO A 18 -1.47 2.71 -14.57
C PRO A 18 -0.54 1.52 -14.39
N ARG A 19 0.40 1.68 -13.46
CA ARG A 19 1.34 0.64 -13.05
C ARG A 19 0.50 -0.45 -12.42
N ARG A 20 0.11 -1.47 -13.21
CA ARG A 20 -0.74 -2.60 -12.77
C ARG A 20 -0.17 -3.30 -11.55
N ASP A 21 1.15 -3.21 -11.35
CA ASP A 21 1.86 -3.63 -10.15
C ASP A 21 1.35 -2.92 -8.88
N LEU A 22 1.02 -1.63 -8.93
CA LEU A 22 0.53 -0.84 -7.80
C LEU A 22 -0.94 -1.07 -7.45
N ASP A 23 -1.67 -1.85 -8.25
CA ASP A 23 -3.06 -2.25 -7.96
C ASP A 23 -3.12 -3.42 -6.98
N THR A 24 -1.98 -4.09 -6.77
CA THR A 24 -1.82 -5.16 -5.77
C THR A 24 -1.19 -4.62 -4.50
N ILE A 25 -1.47 -5.27 -3.36
CA ILE A 25 -0.77 -5.01 -2.10
C ILE A 25 0.74 -5.22 -2.28
N GLY A 26 1.17 -6.30 -2.94
CA GLY A 26 2.58 -6.60 -3.14
C GLY A 26 3.33 -5.48 -3.84
N GLY A 27 2.85 -5.04 -5.01
CA GLY A 27 3.52 -3.96 -5.74
C GLY A 27 3.39 -2.60 -5.03
N PHE A 28 2.31 -2.36 -4.27
CA PHE A 28 2.24 -1.18 -3.41
C PHE A 28 3.30 -1.21 -2.30
N LEU A 29 3.44 -2.32 -1.59
CA LEU A 29 4.43 -2.48 -0.52
C LEU A 29 5.86 -2.34 -1.06
N ASP A 30 6.15 -2.86 -2.26
CA ASP A 30 7.46 -2.73 -2.90
C ASP A 30 7.79 -1.27 -3.30
N SER A 31 6.77 -0.41 -3.44
CA SER A 31 6.95 1.01 -3.74
C SER A 31 7.15 1.91 -2.51
N CYS A 32 6.91 1.38 -1.31
CA CYS A 32 6.99 2.11 -0.05
C CYS A 32 8.29 1.81 0.70
N LYS A 33 8.71 2.73 1.57
CA LYS A 33 9.83 2.48 2.49
C LYS A 33 9.39 1.53 3.60
N ASP A 34 10.31 0.72 4.11
CA ASP A 34 10.01 -0.34 5.07
C ASP A 34 9.43 0.19 6.39
N GLU A 35 9.87 1.37 6.84
CA GLU A 35 9.38 2.04 8.05
C GLU A 35 7.98 2.63 7.92
N THR A 36 7.42 2.69 6.70
CA THR A 36 6.13 3.34 6.45
C THR A 36 5.00 2.60 7.18
N PRO A 37 4.24 3.28 8.07
CA PRO A 37 3.10 2.68 8.74
C PRO A 37 1.94 2.43 7.77
N ILE A 38 1.29 1.29 7.90
CA ILE A 38 0.19 0.89 7.02
C ILE A 38 -0.94 0.21 7.80
N LEU A 39 -2.17 0.57 7.46
CA LEU A 39 -3.39 0.00 8.00
C LEU A 39 -4.12 -0.72 6.86
N LEU A 40 -4.29 -2.04 6.98
CA LEU A 40 -5.07 -2.82 6.02
C LEU A 40 -6.48 -3.04 6.57
N TYR A 41 -7.48 -2.77 5.73
CA TYR A 41 -8.89 -2.96 6.02
C TYR A 41 -9.50 -3.94 5.02
N PHE A 42 -10.16 -4.96 5.56
CA PHE A 42 -10.82 -6.01 4.79
C PHE A 42 -12.33 -5.95 5.04
N ASP A 43 -13.09 -6.35 4.02
CA ASP A 43 -14.51 -6.63 4.20
C ASP A 43 -14.67 -7.99 4.93
N THR A 44 -15.35 -7.99 6.06
CA THR A 44 -15.71 -9.19 6.83
C THR A 44 -17.23 -9.35 6.90
N ALA A 45 -17.71 -10.48 7.43
CA ALA A 45 -19.14 -10.71 7.63
C ALA A 45 -19.78 -9.67 8.59
N GLU A 46 -18.97 -9.05 9.45
CA GLU A 46 -19.41 -8.06 10.45
C GLU A 46 -19.19 -6.61 9.99
N GLY A 47 -18.70 -6.41 8.76
CA GLY A 47 -18.38 -5.10 8.20
C GLY A 47 -16.90 -4.93 7.89
N ILE A 48 -16.44 -3.68 7.77
CA ILE A 48 -15.04 -3.38 7.44
C ILE A 48 -14.20 -3.46 8.71
N GLN A 49 -13.24 -4.39 8.76
CA GLN A 49 -12.35 -4.56 9.91
C GLN A 49 -10.90 -4.27 9.56
N ARG A 50 -10.20 -3.62 10.49
CA ARG A 50 -8.74 -3.47 10.43
C ARG A 50 -8.13 -4.84 10.70
N VAL A 51 -7.30 -5.31 9.79
CA VAL A 51 -6.69 -6.62 9.90
C VAL A 51 -5.21 -6.52 9.53
N PRO A 52 -4.32 -7.20 10.27
CA PRO A 52 -4.63 -8.03 11.44
C PRO A 52 -4.74 -7.18 12.71
N THR A 53 -5.79 -7.42 13.48
CA THR A 53 -5.90 -7.00 14.90
C THR A 53 -4.76 -7.58 15.75
N LEU A 54 -4.11 -8.65 15.28
CA LEU A 54 -2.94 -9.30 15.88
C LEU A 54 -1.67 -8.42 15.91
N LEU A 55 -1.62 -7.33 15.14
CA LEU A 55 -0.40 -6.50 15.05
C LEU A 55 -0.37 -5.34 16.06
N GLY A 56 -1.43 -5.14 16.85
CA GLY A 56 -1.48 -4.06 17.85
C GLY A 56 -1.37 -2.68 17.19
N ASP A 57 -0.19 -2.07 17.28
CA ASP A 57 0.15 -0.83 16.58
C ASP A 57 0.08 -0.97 15.06
N PRO A 58 -0.04 0.13 14.29
CA PRO A 58 0.00 0.06 12.83
C PRO A 58 1.28 -0.66 12.38
N PRO A 59 1.17 -1.78 11.65
CA PRO A 59 2.36 -2.45 11.15
C PRO A 59 3.10 -1.57 10.16
N THR A 60 4.38 -1.85 9.98
CA THR A 60 5.18 -1.22 8.95
C THR A 60 5.18 -2.04 7.66
N VAL A 61 5.49 -1.40 6.54
CA VAL A 61 5.65 -2.08 5.24
C VAL A 61 6.64 -3.24 5.32
N GLY A 62 7.75 -3.07 6.03
CA GLY A 62 8.78 -4.11 6.19
C GLY A 62 8.23 -5.37 6.87
N GLN A 63 7.31 -5.22 7.83
CA GLN A 63 6.66 -6.35 8.50
C GLN A 63 5.69 -7.11 7.59
N LEU A 64 5.11 -6.46 6.59
CA LEU A 64 4.09 -7.05 5.72
C LEU A 64 4.61 -7.51 4.36
N ARG A 65 5.71 -6.93 3.85
CA ARG A 65 6.20 -7.11 2.46
C ARG A 65 6.39 -8.57 2.07
N LEU A 66 6.81 -9.41 3.02
CA LEU A 66 7.14 -10.81 2.76
C LEU A 66 5.94 -11.77 2.92
N ASN A 67 4.77 -11.29 3.36
CA ASN A 67 3.60 -12.14 3.55
C ASN A 67 2.96 -12.48 2.19
N ASN A 68 3.15 -13.71 1.70
CA ASN A 68 2.70 -14.10 0.35
C ASN A 68 1.18 -14.12 0.21
N TYR A 69 0.43 -14.30 1.30
CA TYR A 69 -1.03 -14.20 1.28
C TYR A 69 -1.48 -12.77 0.94
N LEU A 70 -0.81 -11.76 1.49
CA LEU A 70 -1.16 -10.36 1.23
C LEU A 70 -0.80 -9.92 -0.19
N ARG A 71 0.36 -10.34 -0.70
CA ARG A 71 0.94 -9.80 -1.94
C ARG A 71 0.00 -9.79 -3.16
N PRO A 72 -0.76 -10.85 -3.49
CA PRO A 72 -1.61 -10.87 -4.68
C PRO A 72 -2.94 -10.11 -4.51
N LEU A 73 -3.28 -9.66 -3.30
CA LEU A 73 -4.58 -9.04 -3.04
C LEU A 73 -4.73 -7.70 -3.75
N LEU A 74 -5.92 -7.47 -4.31
CA LEU A 74 -6.24 -6.24 -5.02
C LEU A 74 -6.63 -5.12 -4.06
N ILE A 75 -6.06 -3.94 -4.29
CA ILE A 75 -6.38 -2.71 -3.59
C ILE A 75 -7.69 -2.16 -4.16
N ARG A 76 -8.67 -1.95 -3.28
CA ARG A 76 -9.90 -1.23 -3.60
C ARG A 76 -9.71 0.28 -3.53
N GLU A 77 -9.06 0.73 -2.45
CA GLU A 77 -8.84 2.15 -2.16
C GLU A 77 -7.58 2.28 -1.32
N ARG A 78 -6.87 3.41 -1.46
CA ARG A 78 -5.79 3.79 -0.56
C ARG A 78 -5.83 5.29 -0.27
N GLU A 79 -5.57 5.64 0.98
CA GLU A 79 -5.56 7.01 1.46
C GLU A 79 -4.33 7.23 2.34
N ARG A 80 -3.71 8.41 2.22
CA ARG A 80 -2.58 8.80 3.07
C ARG A 80 -3.12 9.52 4.30
N TYR A 81 -2.64 9.16 5.49
CA TYR A 81 -3.02 9.82 6.73
C TYR A 81 -1.78 10.33 7.47
N GLN A 82 -1.96 11.35 8.30
CA GLN A 82 -0.95 11.84 9.23
C GLN A 82 -1.14 11.19 10.60
N ILE A 83 -0.05 10.72 11.21
CA ILE A 83 -0.09 10.17 12.56
C ILE A 83 -0.22 11.34 13.55
N ALA A 84 -1.24 11.28 14.40
CA ALA A 84 -1.52 12.34 15.34
C ALA A 84 -0.32 12.58 16.27
N GLY A 85 0.09 13.85 16.40
CA GLY A 85 1.23 14.21 17.24
C GLY A 85 2.60 13.99 16.61
N THR A 86 2.69 13.57 15.33
CA THR A 86 3.98 13.42 14.63
C THR A 86 3.95 14.08 13.24
N SER A 87 5.14 14.25 12.64
CA SER A 87 5.29 14.61 11.22
C SER A 87 5.22 13.41 10.28
N GLU A 88 4.97 12.21 10.83
CA GLU A 88 4.97 10.98 10.07
C GLU A 88 3.61 10.75 9.40
N THR A 89 3.66 10.08 8.25
CA THR A 89 2.47 9.74 7.48
C THR A 89 2.45 8.25 7.21
N GLY A 90 1.26 7.66 7.28
CA GLY A 90 1.03 6.27 6.88
C GLY A 90 0.01 6.15 5.76
N TRP A 91 -0.35 4.91 5.46
CA TRP A 91 -1.38 4.57 4.48
C TRP A 91 -2.51 3.77 5.09
N VAL A 92 -3.74 4.13 4.77
CA VAL A 92 -4.92 3.27 4.92
C VAL A 92 -5.16 2.59 3.59
N ILE A 93 -5.28 1.27 3.57
CA ILE A 93 -5.58 0.50 2.37
C ILE A 93 -6.81 -0.35 2.62
N ARG A 94 -7.80 -0.22 1.73
CA ARG A 94 -8.97 -1.11 1.66
C ARG A 94 -8.73 -2.16 0.60
N ILE A 95 -9.03 -3.41 0.95
CA ILE A 95 -8.76 -4.57 0.11
C ILE A 95 -10.08 -5.09 -0.47
N ASN A 96 -10.06 -5.46 -1.76
CA ASN A 96 -11.24 -5.94 -2.49
C ASN A 96 -11.46 -7.45 -2.31
N SER A 97 -11.24 -7.97 -1.10
CA SER A 97 -11.29 -9.40 -0.80
C SER A 97 -11.64 -9.62 0.67
N ARG A 98 -12.26 -10.77 0.96
CA ARG A 98 -12.50 -11.21 2.34
C ARG A 98 -11.18 -11.59 2.99
N PHE A 99 -11.12 -11.44 4.30
CA PHE A 99 -9.94 -11.84 5.06
C PHE A 99 -9.98 -13.32 5.43
N GLU A 100 -8.90 -14.04 5.09
CA GLU A 100 -8.66 -15.43 5.48
C GLU A 100 -7.60 -15.49 6.60
N PRO A 101 -8.01 -15.52 7.88
CA PRO A 101 -7.08 -15.42 9.02
C PRO A 101 -6.07 -16.58 9.09
N GLU A 102 -6.47 -17.78 8.71
CA GLU A 102 -5.61 -18.96 8.77
C GLU A 102 -4.48 -18.91 7.74
N GLU A 103 -4.74 -18.43 6.52
CA GLU A 103 -3.73 -18.25 5.49
C GLU A 103 -2.75 -17.14 5.87
N TYR A 104 -3.29 -16.01 6.34
CA TYR A 104 -2.46 -14.91 6.83
C TYR A 104 -1.50 -15.37 7.94
N LEU A 105 -2.03 -16.06 8.95
CA LEU A 105 -1.24 -16.54 10.10
C LEU A 105 -0.18 -17.57 9.69
N ARG A 106 -0.50 -18.44 8.73
CA ARG A 106 0.43 -19.45 8.20
C ARG A 106 1.63 -18.80 7.54
N GLU A 107 1.38 -17.83 6.66
CA GLU A 107 2.45 -17.07 6.00
C GLU A 107 3.25 -16.23 6.99
N SER A 108 2.60 -15.59 7.97
CA SER A 108 3.31 -14.84 9.01
C SER A 108 4.21 -15.71 9.90
N LYS A 109 3.80 -16.94 10.23
CA LYS A 109 4.64 -17.87 11.00
C LYS A 109 5.83 -18.41 10.19
N ALA A 110 5.61 -18.68 8.90
CA ALA A 110 6.67 -19.13 7.99
C ALA A 110 7.81 -18.08 7.87
N LEU A 111 7.50 -16.80 8.03
CA LEU A 111 8.48 -15.71 8.02
C LEU A 111 9.27 -15.54 9.32
N ALA A 112 8.79 -16.12 10.43
CA ALA A 112 9.41 -16.02 11.75
C ALA A 112 10.31 -17.24 12.09
N SER A 113 10.37 -18.23 11.18
CA SER A 113 11.16 -19.47 11.32
C SER A 113 12.45 -19.38 10.52
#